data_AF-A0A7Y3DZL2-F1
#
_entry.id   AF-A0A7Y3DZL2-F1
#
_cell.length_a   1.000
_cell.length_b   1.000
_cell.length_c   1.000
_cell.angle_alpha   90.00
_cell.angle_beta   90.00
_cell.angle_gamma   90.00
#
_symmetry.space_group_name_H-M   'P 1'
#
loop_
_entity.id
_entity.type
_entity.pdbx_description
1 polymer ?
#
loop_
_entity_poly.entity_id
_entity_poly.type
_entity_poly.pdbx_seq_one_letter_code
_entity_poly.pdbx_strand_id
1 'polypeptide(L)' 'MSQKIDIGITESDRQRIAEGLSRLLADSYTLYLKTHNYHWNVEGPLFNTLHQMFEDQYTELAVAI' A
#
# COMPACT_ATOMS: atom_id res chain seq x y z
N MET A 1 -27.93 -20.98 -3.13
CA MET A 1 -27.43 -20.30 -4.35
C MET A 1 -27.02 -18.89 -3.95
N SER A 2 -25.79 -18.48 -4.27
CA SER A 2 -25.32 -17.11 -3.98
C SER A 2 -26.11 -16.11 -4.83
N GLN A 3 -26.59 -15.04 -4.22
CA GLN A 3 -27.25 -13.94 -4.92
C GLN A 3 -26.28 -13.30 -5.92
N LYS A 4 -26.76 -12.99 -7.12
CA LYS A 4 -25.96 -12.35 -8.16
C LYS A 4 -25.74 -10.89 -7.76
N ILE A 5 -24.49 -10.44 -7.67
CA ILE A 5 -24.17 -9.06 -7.31
C ILE A 5 -24.67 -8.12 -8.42
N ASP A 6 -25.60 -7.23 -8.07
CA ASP A 6 -26.15 -6.20 -8.95
C ASP A 6 -26.01 -4.82 -8.27
N ILE A 7 -24.92 -4.14 -8.61
CA ILE A 7 -24.54 -2.82 -8.08
C ILE A 7 -24.33 -1.81 -9.20
N GLY A 8 -24.87 -2.08 -10.40
CA GLY A 8 -24.67 -1.24 -11.59
C GLY A 8 -23.29 -1.34 -12.26
N ILE A 9 -22.45 -2.30 -11.84
CA ILE A 9 -21.14 -2.58 -12.45
C ILE A 9 -21.17 -3.98 -13.05
N THR A 10 -20.75 -4.14 -14.31
CA THR A 10 -20.75 -5.45 -14.97
C THR A 10 -19.77 -6.43 -14.31
N GLU A 11 -20.01 -7.73 -14.43
CA GLU A 11 -19.08 -8.73 -13.88
C GLU A 11 -17.66 -8.60 -14.42
N SER A 12 -17.52 -8.33 -15.73
CA SER A 12 -16.22 -8.10 -16.38
C SER A 12 -15.49 -6.90 -15.77
N ASP A 13 -16.21 -5.79 -15.57
CA ASP A 13 -15.61 -4.60 -14.98
C ASP A 13 -15.26 -4.81 -13.51
N ARG A 14 -16.10 -5.52 -12.74
CA ARG A 14 -15.79 -5.89 -11.36
C ARG A 14 -14.52 -6.73 -11.27
N GLN A 15 -14.36 -7.72 -12.15
CA GLN A 15 -13.17 -8.54 -12.20
C GLN A 15 -11.92 -7.70 -12.49
N ARG A 16 -11.98 -6.81 -13.49
CA ARG A 16 -10.88 -5.89 -13.82
C ARG A 16 -10.53 -4.95 -12.68
N ILE A 17 -11.54 -4.41 -11.98
CA ILE A 17 -11.36 -3.55 -10.81
C ILE A 17 -10.69 -4.34 -9.68
N ALA A 18 -11.18 -5.55 -9.38
CA ALA A 18 -10.61 -6.39 -8.34
C ALA A 18 -9.13 -6.72 -8.62
N GLU A 19 -8.79 -7.04 -9.87
CA GLU A 19 -7.40 -7.26 -10.29
C GLU A 19 -6.52 -6.01 -10.11
N GLY A 20 -7.03 -4.84 -10.50
CA GLY A 20 -6.34 -3.57 -10.31
C GLY A 20 -6.10 -3.23 -8.83
N LEU A 21 -7.14 -3.38 -8.01
CA LEU A 21 -7.06 -3.13 -6.57
C LEU A 21 -6.11 -4.12 -5.87
N SER A 22 -6.07 -5.38 -6.30
CA SER A 22 -5.17 -6.39 -5.75
C SER A 22 -3.71 -6.03 -5.99
N ARG A 23 -3.39 -5.53 -7.19
CA ARG A 23 -2.03 -5.05 -7.52
C ARG A 23 -1.67 -3.80 -6.72
N LEU A 24 -2.58 -2.83 -6.67
CA LEU A 24 -2.39 -1.61 -5.88
C LEU A 24 -2.11 -1.93 -4.41
N LEU A 25 -2.90 -2.83 -3.81
CA LEU A 25 -2.70 -3.27 -2.42
C LEU A 25 -1.32 -3.90 -2.21
N ALA A 26 -0.89 -4.79 -3.11
CA ALA A 26 0.41 -5.44 -3.03
C ALA A 26 1.58 -4.44 -3.15
N ASP A 27 1.47 -3.48 -4.07
CA ASP A 27 2.47 -2.43 -4.26
C ASP A 27 2.52 -1.49 -3.05
N SER A 28 1.36 -1.10 -2.49
CA SER A 28 1.27 -0.27 -1.28
C SER A 28 1.88 -0.97 -0.06
N TYR A 29 1.59 -2.25 0.16
CA TYR A 29 2.22 -3.04 1.23
C TYR A 29 3.73 -3.15 1.04
N THR A 30 4.19 -3.33 -0.20
CA THR A 30 5.62 -3.38 -0.51
C THR A 30 6.30 -2.05 -0.18
N LEU A 31 5.67 -0.92 -0.50
CA LEU A 31 6.19 0.40 -0.16
C LEU A 31 6.23 0.64 1.35
N TYR A 32 5.19 0.23 2.07
CA TYR A 32 5.16 0.27 3.54
C TYR A 32 6.35 -0.49 4.14
N LEU A 33 6.55 -1.74 3.73
CA LEU A 33 7.65 -2.56 4.25
C LEU A 33 9.02 -1.97 3.91
N LYS A 34 9.18 -1.38 2.72
CA LYS A 34 10.43 -0.72 2.31
C LYS A 34 10.72 0.51 3.14
N THR A 35 9.75 1.40 3.33
CA THR A 35 9.93 2.63 4.13
C THR A 35 10.23 2.28 5.59
N HIS A 36 9.55 1.28 6.15
CA HIS A 36 9.86 0.75 7.48
C HIS A 36 11.27 0.15 7.57
N ASN A 37 11.69 -0.62 6.56
CA ASN A 37 13.05 -1.15 6.48
C ASN A 37 14.10 -0.02 6.41
N TYR A 38 13.88 0.99 5.59
CA TYR A 38 14.82 2.11 5.46
C TYR A 38 14.91 2.95 6.74
N HIS A 39 13.81 3.14 7.46
CA HIS A 39 13.83 3.81 8.76
C HIS A 39 14.85 3.17 9.72
N TRP A 40 14.87 1.84 9.84
CA TRP A 40 15.79 1.16 10.76
C TRP A 40 17.20 0.91 10.22
N ASN A 41 17.40 0.95 8.90
CA ASN A 41 18.67 0.59 8.28
C ASN A 41 19.40 1.78 7.61
N VAL A 42 18.82 2.98 7.59
CA VAL A 42 19.49 4.17 7.05
C VAL A 42 20.67 4.59 7.93
N GLU A 43 21.77 5.01 7.29
CA GLU A 43 22.98 5.52 7.94
C GLU A 43 23.59 6.69 7.14
N GLY A 44 24.58 7.36 7.73
CA GLY A 44 25.33 8.44 7.08
C GLY A 44 24.95 9.86 7.53
N PRO A 45 25.50 10.91 6.87
CA PRO A 45 25.40 12.30 7.33
C PRO A 45 23.97 12.86 7.44
N LEU A 46 23.02 12.25 6.73
CA LEU A 46 21.61 12.64 6.71
C LEU A 46 20.72 11.72 7.56
N PHE A 47 21.32 10.90 8.43
CA PHE A 47 20.61 9.89 9.22
C PHE A 47 19.32 10.43 9.86
N ASN A 48 19.40 11.50 10.65
CA ASN A 48 18.24 11.99 11.40
C ASN A 48 17.09 12.44 10.49
N THR A 49 17.39 13.23 9.45
CA THR A 49 16.38 13.71 8.49
C THR A 49 15.70 12.55 7.75
N LEU A 50 16.49 11.60 7.25
CA LEU A 50 15.93 10.47 6.49
C LEU A 50 15.20 9.48 7.39
N HIS A 51 15.72 9.22 8.59
CA HIS A 51 15.08 8.36 9.58
C HIS A 51 13.68 8.84 9.95
N GLN A 52 13.52 10.15 10.21
CA GLN A 52 12.21 10.76 10.49
C GLN A 52 11.30 10.76 9.26
N MET A 53 11.83 11.11 8.08
CA MET A 53 11.05 11.10 6.84
C MET A 53 10.47 9.71 6.53
N PHE A 54 11.25 8.64 6.74
CA PHE A 54 10.76 7.27 6.55
C PHE A 54 9.74 6.85 7.60
N GLU A 55 9.84 7.35 8.85
CA GLU A 55 8.84 7.14 9.90
C GLU A 55 7.49 7.73 9.54
N ASP A 56 7.48 8.98 9.09
CA ASP A 56 6.26 9.65 8.65
C ASP A 56 5.58 8.85 7.52
N GLN A 57 6.37 8.45 6.52
CA GLN A 57 5.87 7.68 5.37
C GLN A 57 5.27 6.32 5.75
N TYR A 58 5.97 5.49 6.54
CA TYR A 58 5.41 4.18 6.88
C TYR A 58 4.22 4.32 7.83
N THR A 59 4.18 5.35 8.67
CA THR A 59 3.06 5.59 9.59
C THR A 59 1.81 5.99 8.82
N GLU A 60 1.93 6.85 7.81
CA GLU A 60 0.82 7.17 6.90
C GLU A 60 0.36 5.93 6.13
N LEU A 61 1.30 5.13 5.59
CA LEU A 61 0.97 3.92 4.87
C LEU A 61 0.29 2.87 5.76
N ALA A 62 0.67 2.75 7.03
CA ALA A 62 0.04 1.81 7.97
C ALA A 62 -1.44 2.09 8.23
N VAL A 63 -1.89 3.33 8.02
CA VAL A 63 -3.32 3.71 8.10
C VAL A 63 -4.04 3.46 6.78
N ALA A 64 -3.31 3.46 5.66
CA ALA A 64 -3.87 3.33 4.32
C ALA A 64 -4.03 1.88 3.83
N ILE A 65 -3.36 0.91 4.45
CA ILE A 65 -3.35 -0.51 4.07
C ILE A 65 -3.98 -1.42 5.11
#